data_AF-A0A9W9RKR0-F1
#
_entry.id   AF-A0A9W9RKR0-F1
#
_cell.length_a   1.000
_cell.length_b   1.000
_cell.length_c   1.000
_cell.angle_alpha   90.00
_cell.angle_beta   90.00
_cell.angle_gamma   90.00
#
_symmetry.space_group_name_H-M   'P 1'
#
loop_
_entity.id
_entity.type
_entity.pdbx_description
1 polymer ?
#
loop_
_entity_poly.entity_id
_entity_poly.type
_entity_poly.pdbx_seq_one_letter_code
_entity_poly.pdbx_strand_id
1 'polypeptide(L)'
;MIEVSASARNTLSKFDDILLLLALSNHESEVPIQNWEDERGRYRIWSANTGANHSGALSLDYRLKDVPAIKAQTVRILQRLQGLFETLEEAVDEYGKEPTKEEVLSMLGDQVDEDQTISNLWFNESELSHIFKTVVETITQLYQISIVITPLPDRDRLMETDNLNSVLQELQGGNGESQDEVGNQGKPTVYESYAK
;
A
#
# COMPACT_ATOMS: atom_id res chain seq x y z
N MET A 1 -8.52 18.29 -9.27
CA MET A 1 -7.84 17.80 -8.06
C MET A 1 -7.32 16.41 -8.39
N ILE A 2 -6.01 16.14 -8.22
CA ILE A 2 -5.45 14.82 -8.52
C ILE A 2 -6.04 13.81 -7.53
N GLU A 3 -6.57 12.70 -8.04
CA GLU A 3 -7.04 11.59 -7.22
C GLU A 3 -5.86 10.80 -6.70
N VAL A 4 -5.91 10.44 -5.41
CA VAL A 4 -4.88 9.60 -4.78
C VAL A 4 -4.80 8.26 -5.50
N SER A 5 -5.94 7.72 -5.93
CA SER A 5 -6.05 6.45 -6.64
C SER A 5 -5.55 6.44 -8.08
N ALA A 6 -5.66 7.55 -8.79
CA ALA A 6 -4.98 7.70 -10.08
C ALA A 6 -3.46 7.76 -9.87
N SER A 7 -3.01 8.57 -8.91
CA SER A 7 -1.58 8.71 -8.61
C SER A 7 -0.95 7.40 -8.14
N ALA A 8 -1.63 6.65 -7.27
CA ALA A 8 -1.10 5.40 -6.74
C ALA A 8 -0.97 4.30 -7.81
N ARG A 9 -1.95 4.20 -8.73
CA ARG A 9 -1.86 3.28 -9.87
C ARG A 9 -0.73 3.64 -10.83
N ASN A 10 -0.55 4.94 -11.10
CA ASN A 10 0.57 5.42 -11.91
C ASN A 10 1.91 5.07 -11.27
N THR A 11 2.09 5.35 -9.97
CA THR A 11 3.31 4.97 -9.24
C THR A 11 3.60 3.48 -9.30
N LEU A 12 2.56 2.62 -9.19
CA LEU A 12 2.76 1.17 -9.33
C LEU A 12 3.20 0.77 -10.74
N SER A 13 2.61 1.39 -11.78
CA SER A 13 3.02 1.17 -13.18
C SER A 13 4.48 1.54 -13.39
N LYS A 14 4.92 2.70 -12.91
CA LYS A 14 6.33 3.11 -13.00
C LYS A 14 7.28 2.15 -12.27
N PHE A 15 6.84 1.59 -11.14
CA PHE A 15 7.58 0.54 -10.46
C PHE A 15 7.76 -0.70 -11.34
N ASP A 16 6.71 -1.09 -12.08
CA ASP A 16 6.78 -2.19 -13.03
C ASP A 16 7.75 -1.87 -14.18
N ASP A 17 7.69 -0.65 -14.71
CA ASP A 17 8.58 -0.18 -15.78
C ASP A 17 10.05 -0.20 -15.35
N ILE A 18 10.35 0.28 -14.13
CA ILE A 18 11.70 0.25 -13.56
C ILE A 18 12.24 -1.17 -13.41
N LEU A 19 11.42 -2.12 -12.95
CA LEU A 19 11.86 -3.51 -12.79
C LEU A 19 12.14 -4.21 -14.12
N LEU A 20 11.68 -3.65 -15.25
CA LEU A 20 12.04 -4.12 -16.59
C LEU A 20 13.34 -3.50 -17.10
N LEU A 21 13.92 -2.51 -16.41
CA LEU A 21 15.18 -1.90 -16.79
C LEU A 21 16.35 -2.86 -16.58
N LEU A 22 17.00 -3.16 -17.70
CA LEU A 22 18.18 -4.01 -17.83
C LEU A 22 19.32 -3.50 -16.95
N ALA A 23 19.42 -2.17 -16.82
CA ALA A 23 20.46 -1.50 -16.07
C ALA A 23 20.42 -1.82 -14.58
N LEU A 24 19.25 -2.08 -13.99
CA LEU A 24 19.19 -2.54 -12.60
C LEU A 24 19.95 -3.85 -12.39
N SER A 25 19.95 -4.74 -13.39
CA SER A 25 20.73 -5.97 -13.35
C SER A 25 22.23 -5.71 -13.49
N ASN A 26 22.63 -4.65 -14.21
CA ASN A 26 24.04 -4.26 -14.34
C ASN A 26 24.60 -3.67 -13.04
N HIS A 27 23.75 -3.13 -12.18
CA HIS A 27 24.11 -2.54 -10.89
C HIS A 27 23.73 -3.42 -9.69
N GLU A 28 23.62 -4.75 -9.89
CA GLU A 28 23.25 -5.71 -8.83
C GLU A 28 24.22 -5.69 -7.63
N SER A 29 25.48 -5.31 -7.85
CA SER A 29 26.46 -5.15 -6.77
C SER A 29 26.23 -3.93 -5.88
N GLU A 30 25.49 -2.93 -6.36
CA GLU A 30 25.17 -1.70 -5.61
C GLU A 30 23.84 -1.85 -4.87
N VAL A 31 22.78 -2.15 -5.63
CA VAL A 31 21.46 -2.43 -5.08
C VAL A 31 20.90 -3.66 -5.80
N PRO A 32 20.80 -4.81 -5.10
CA PRO A 32 20.19 -6.01 -5.65
C PRO A 32 18.78 -5.76 -6.16
N ILE A 33 18.43 -6.35 -7.31
CA ILE A 33 17.08 -6.24 -7.89
C ILE A 33 15.99 -6.69 -6.90
N GLN A 34 16.29 -7.67 -6.05
CA GLN A 34 15.40 -8.15 -4.98
C GLN A 34 14.98 -7.03 -4.02
N ASN A 35 15.87 -6.07 -3.73
CA ASN A 35 15.53 -4.95 -2.86
C ASN A 35 14.51 -4.02 -3.51
N TRP A 36 14.58 -3.84 -4.84
CA TRP A 36 13.57 -3.09 -5.59
C TRP A 36 12.22 -3.84 -5.63
N GLU A 37 12.25 -5.15 -5.80
CA GLU A 37 11.05 -6.00 -5.72
C GLU A 37 10.40 -5.93 -4.34
N ASP A 38 11.19 -5.94 -3.27
CA ASP A 38 10.73 -5.82 -1.90
C ASP A 38 10.05 -4.46 -1.65
N GLU A 39 10.64 -3.36 -2.10
CA GLU A 39 10.04 -2.03 -1.97
C GLU A 39 8.76 -1.89 -2.80
N ARG A 40 8.72 -2.48 -4.00
CA ARG A 40 7.48 -2.58 -4.77
C ARG A 40 6.42 -3.38 -4.01
N GLY A 41 6.81 -4.48 -3.38
CA GLY A 41 5.94 -5.31 -2.54
C GLY A 41 5.36 -4.52 -1.36
N ARG A 42 6.21 -3.77 -0.65
CA ARG A 42 5.79 -2.87 0.44
C ARG A 42 4.82 -1.80 -0.07
N TYR A 43 5.12 -1.15 -1.18
CA TYR A 43 4.22 -0.16 -1.78
C TYR A 43 2.85 -0.77 -2.15
N ARG A 44 2.83 -1.98 -2.72
CA ARG A 44 1.60 -2.71 -3.04
C ARG A 44 0.77 -3.01 -1.79
N ILE A 45 1.41 -3.48 -0.71
CA ILE A 45 0.75 -3.75 0.57
C ILE A 45 0.14 -2.46 1.14
N TRP A 46 0.92 -1.38 1.14
CA TRP A 46 0.44 -0.06 1.58
C TRP A 46 -0.81 0.37 0.79
N SER A 47 -0.75 0.33 -0.54
CA SER A 47 -1.85 0.80 -1.38
C SER A 47 -3.12 -0.03 -1.20
N ALA A 48 -2.99 -1.36 -1.08
CA ALA A 48 -4.11 -2.26 -0.82
C ALA A 48 -4.73 -2.01 0.57
N ASN A 49 -3.92 -1.91 1.62
CA ASN A 49 -4.39 -1.73 3.00
C ASN A 49 -5.05 -0.37 3.23
N THR A 50 -4.58 0.67 2.54
CA THR A 50 -5.13 2.02 2.66
C THR A 50 -6.33 2.27 1.74
N GLY A 51 -6.56 1.38 0.78
CA GLY A 51 -7.51 1.58 -0.31
C GLY A 51 -7.05 2.66 -1.30
N ALA A 52 -5.74 2.95 -1.35
CA ALA A 52 -5.19 3.93 -2.28
C ALA A 52 -5.31 3.47 -3.73
N ASN A 53 -5.42 2.18 -4.03
CA ASN A 53 -5.64 1.68 -5.39
C ASN A 53 -7.13 1.38 -5.70
N HIS A 54 -8.03 1.54 -4.73
CA HIS A 54 -9.46 1.32 -4.88
C HIS A 54 -10.19 2.58 -5.33
N SER A 55 -11.39 2.40 -5.86
CA SER A 55 -12.33 3.47 -6.20
C SER A 55 -13.60 3.37 -5.33
N GLY A 56 -14.36 4.46 -5.22
CA GLY A 56 -15.62 4.47 -4.48
C GLY A 56 -15.45 4.56 -2.96
N ALA A 57 -16.41 4.02 -2.19
CA ALA A 57 -16.48 4.22 -0.73
C ALA A 57 -15.32 3.61 0.07
N LEU A 58 -14.65 2.59 -0.49
CA LEU A 58 -13.48 1.95 0.11
C LEU A 58 -12.16 2.64 -0.29
N SER A 59 -12.21 3.66 -1.15
CA SER A 59 -11.03 4.36 -1.61
C SER A 59 -10.44 5.30 -0.56
N LEU A 60 -9.13 5.46 -0.59
CA LEU A 60 -8.45 6.48 0.21
C LEU A 60 -8.93 7.90 -0.17
N ASP A 61 -9.28 8.13 -1.43
CA ASP A 61 -9.90 9.38 -1.89
C ASP A 61 -11.20 9.70 -1.14
N TYR A 62 -12.06 8.70 -0.93
CA TYR A 62 -13.31 8.85 -0.18
C TYR A 62 -13.05 9.11 1.31
N ARG A 63 -12.12 8.37 1.93
CA ARG A 63 -11.75 8.55 3.34
C ARG A 63 -11.13 9.93 3.62
N LEU A 64 -10.39 10.49 2.65
CA LEU A 64 -9.70 11.77 2.80
C LEU A 64 -10.50 12.96 2.27
N LYS A 65 -11.75 12.78 1.82
CA LYS A 65 -12.57 13.85 1.23
C LYS A 65 -12.76 15.04 2.18
N ASP A 66 -12.84 14.77 3.48
CA ASP A 66 -13.08 15.77 4.54
C ASP A 66 -11.78 16.26 5.21
N VAL A 67 -10.62 15.71 4.81
CA VAL A 67 -9.28 16.09 5.31
C VAL A 67 -8.33 16.44 4.15
N PRO A 68 -8.61 17.54 3.42
CA PRO A 68 -7.90 17.88 2.18
C PRO A 68 -6.39 18.09 2.36
N ALA A 69 -5.94 18.50 3.55
CA ALA A 69 -4.51 18.65 3.86
C ALA A 69 -3.76 17.32 3.79
N ILE A 70 -4.33 16.25 4.36
CA ILE A 70 -3.72 14.91 4.34
C ILE A 70 -3.80 14.32 2.93
N LYS A 71 -4.90 14.55 2.21
CA LYS A 71 -5.01 14.19 0.78
C LYS A 71 -3.88 14.83 -0.04
N ALA A 72 -3.69 16.14 0.09
CA ALA A 72 -2.65 16.87 -0.63
C ALA A 72 -1.24 16.36 -0.27
N GLN A 73 -0.99 16.10 1.01
CA GLN A 73 0.29 15.54 1.45
C GLN A 73 0.54 14.13 0.88
N THR A 74 -0.49 13.27 0.87
CA THR A 74 -0.39 11.92 0.29
C THR A 74 -0.05 11.99 -1.21
N VAL A 75 -0.74 12.85 -1.96
CA VAL A 75 -0.46 13.07 -3.38
C VAL A 75 0.98 13.56 -3.59
N ARG A 76 1.47 14.50 -2.77
CA ARG A 76 2.85 15.02 -2.86
C ARG A 76 3.89 13.93 -2.67
N ILE A 77 3.69 13.03 -1.71
CA ILE A 77 4.62 11.91 -1.48
C ILE A 77 4.60 10.94 -2.67
N LEU A 78 3.42 10.63 -3.21
CA LEU A 78 3.30 9.79 -4.42
C LEU A 78 3.97 10.42 -5.64
N GLN A 79 3.83 11.73 -5.83
CA GLN A 79 4.50 12.46 -6.91
C GLN A 79 6.01 12.52 -6.72
N ARG A 80 6.49 12.70 -5.49
CA ARG A 80 7.92 12.61 -5.17
C ARG A 80 8.47 11.24 -5.56
N LEU A 81 7.74 10.17 -5.23
CA LEU A 81 8.15 8.81 -5.60
C LEU A 81 8.19 8.64 -7.13
N GLN A 82 7.21 9.17 -7.86
CA GLN A 82 7.21 9.16 -9.33
C GLN A 82 8.37 9.96 -9.94
N GLY A 83 8.81 11.05 -9.29
CA GLY A 83 9.97 11.84 -9.73
C GLY A 83 11.29 11.12 -9.48
N LEU A 84 11.43 10.39 -8.37
CA LEU A 84 12.61 9.54 -8.13
C LEU A 84 12.78 8.47 -9.22
N PHE A 85 11.66 7.97 -9.74
CA PHE A 85 11.65 7.01 -10.84
C PHE A 85 12.08 7.64 -12.17
N GLU A 86 11.66 8.86 -12.45
CA GLU A 86 12.14 9.62 -13.62
C GLU A 86 13.65 9.88 -13.52
N THR A 87 14.13 10.31 -12.34
CA THR A 87 15.56 10.51 -12.11
C THR A 87 16.35 9.20 -12.26
N LEU A 88 15.80 8.07 -11.83
CA LEU A 88 16.45 6.78 -12.01
C LEU A 88 16.57 6.39 -13.49
N GLU A 89 15.50 6.60 -14.26
CA GLU A 89 15.49 6.36 -15.71
C GLU A 89 16.53 7.24 -16.41
N GLU A 90 16.60 8.53 -16.06
CA GLU A 90 17.59 9.47 -16.59
C GLU A 90 19.02 9.08 -16.24
N ALA A 91 19.28 8.75 -14.98
CA ALA A 91 20.61 8.34 -14.51
C ALA A 91 21.08 7.07 -15.26
N VAL A 92 20.20 6.07 -15.36
CA VAL A 92 20.46 4.82 -16.09
C VAL A 92 20.77 5.07 -17.57
N ASP A 93 20.06 5.97 -18.24
CA ASP A 93 20.32 6.34 -19.63
C ASP A 93 21.68 7.05 -19.80
N GLU A 94 22.12 7.79 -18.78
CA GLU A 94 23.38 8.52 -18.77
C GLU A 94 24.61 7.60 -18.51
N TYR A 95 24.46 6.55 -17.70
CA TYR A 95 25.52 5.54 -17.46
C TYR A 95 25.97 4.77 -18.71
N GLY A 96 25.23 4.85 -19.83
CA GLY A 96 25.68 4.38 -21.15
C GLY A 96 26.79 5.23 -21.78
N LYS A 97 27.14 6.37 -21.18
CA LYS A 97 28.25 7.25 -21.59
C LYS A 97 29.30 7.23 -20.49
N GLU A 98 30.45 6.64 -20.78
CA GLU A 98 31.61 6.72 -19.89
C GLU A 98 31.97 8.20 -19.70
N PRO A 99 31.97 8.73 -18.46
CA PRO A 99 32.25 10.13 -18.22
C PRO A 99 33.66 10.44 -18.69
N THR A 100 33.81 11.52 -19.46
CA THR A 100 35.12 11.93 -19.94
C THR A 100 35.97 12.42 -18.78
N LYS A 101 37.29 12.27 -18.90
CA LYS A 101 38.25 12.68 -17.86
C LYS A 101 38.08 14.15 -17.47
N GLU A 102 37.65 14.98 -18.41
CA GLU A 102 37.35 16.39 -18.26
C GLU A 102 36.09 16.67 -17.40
N GLU A 103 35.05 15.84 -17.51
CA GLU A 103 33.83 15.94 -16.69
C GLU A 103 34.11 15.56 -15.24
N VAL A 104 34.89 14.50 -15.02
CA VAL A 104 35.35 14.09 -13.68
C VAL A 104 36.20 15.19 -13.02
N LEU A 105 37.10 15.83 -13.78
CA LEU A 105 37.90 16.95 -13.29
C LEU A 105 37.07 18.21 -13.00
N SER A 106 36.01 18.45 -13.77
CA SER A 106 35.08 19.57 -13.56
C SER A 106 34.21 19.40 -12.32
N MET A 107 33.81 18.17 -11.99
CA MET A 107 32.95 17.87 -10.84
C MET A 107 33.70 17.94 -9.50
N LEU A 108 35.01 17.69 -9.51
CA LEU A 108 35.85 17.67 -8.31
C LEU A 108 36.26 19.08 -7.83
N GLY A 109 36.22 20.09 -8.72
CA GLY A 109 36.46 21.49 -8.37
C GLY A 109 37.69 21.75 -7.49
N ASP A 110 37.69 22.89 -6.79
CA ASP A 110 38.73 23.32 -5.83
C ASP A 110 38.52 22.72 -4.41
N GLN A 111 37.68 21.67 -4.28
CA GLN A 111 37.24 21.10 -2.99
C GLN A 111 38.10 19.92 -2.49
N VAL A 112 39.36 19.86 -2.89
CA VAL A 112 40.29 18.86 -2.36
C VAL A 112 41.01 19.45 -1.15
N ASP A 113 40.46 19.21 0.04
CA ASP A 113 41.21 19.41 1.29
C ASP A 113 42.27 18.30 1.39
N GLU A 114 43.53 18.64 1.67
CA GLU A 114 44.69 17.73 1.57
C GLU A 114 44.58 16.47 2.45
N ASP A 115 43.66 16.45 3.44
CA ASP A 115 43.45 15.34 4.37
C ASP A 115 42.37 14.34 3.92
N GLN A 116 41.62 14.62 2.85
CA GLN A 116 40.64 13.68 2.31
C GLN A 116 41.26 12.76 1.25
N THR A 117 41.37 11.47 1.56
CA THR A 117 41.83 10.47 0.60
C THR A 117 40.80 10.33 -0.52
N ILE A 118 41.23 10.23 -1.78
CA ILE A 118 40.38 9.99 -2.97
C ILE A 118 39.41 8.80 -2.74
N SER A 119 39.83 7.80 -1.97
CA SER A 119 38.99 6.67 -1.57
C SER A 119 37.77 7.07 -0.71
N ASN A 120 37.89 8.07 0.17
CA ASN A 120 36.78 8.59 0.99
C ASN A 120 35.81 9.47 0.20
N LEU A 121 36.31 10.16 -0.83
CA LEU A 121 35.49 10.84 -1.83
C LEU A 121 34.81 9.83 -2.79
N TRP A 122 35.39 8.63 -2.96
CA TRP A 122 34.84 7.53 -3.76
C TRP A 122 33.88 6.61 -2.98
N PHE A 123 33.91 6.63 -1.63
CA PHE A 123 32.85 6.03 -0.79
C PHE A 123 31.53 6.83 -0.82
N ASN A 124 31.44 7.84 -1.69
CA ASN A 124 30.18 8.48 -2.06
C ASN A 124 29.25 7.42 -2.66
N GLU A 125 28.14 7.20 -1.97
CA GLU A 125 27.03 6.35 -2.40
C GLU A 125 26.69 6.63 -3.87
N SER A 126 26.71 5.60 -4.73
CA SER A 126 26.29 5.72 -6.13
C SER A 126 24.91 6.36 -6.22
N GLU A 127 24.66 7.14 -7.27
CA GLU A 127 23.38 7.80 -7.51
C GLU A 127 22.20 6.81 -7.40
N LEU A 128 22.38 5.59 -7.91
CA LEU A 128 21.39 4.52 -7.81
C LEU A 128 21.09 4.12 -6.35
N SER A 129 22.12 3.95 -5.52
CA SER A 129 21.94 3.63 -4.09
C SER A 129 21.26 4.78 -3.34
N HIS A 130 21.62 6.03 -3.64
CA HIS A 130 20.99 7.21 -3.06
C HIS A 130 19.50 7.32 -3.43
N ILE A 131 19.17 7.09 -4.70
CA ILE A 131 17.79 7.05 -5.19
C ILE A 131 17.03 5.93 -4.47
N PHE A 132 17.59 4.73 -4.41
CA PHE A 132 16.95 3.60 -3.74
C PHE A 132 16.65 3.89 -2.26
N LYS A 133 17.63 4.43 -1.52
CA LYS A 133 17.42 4.84 -0.12
C LYS A 133 16.29 5.87 0.01
N THR A 134 16.24 6.84 -0.91
CA THR A 134 15.18 7.86 -0.92
C THR A 134 13.81 7.26 -1.26
N VAL A 135 13.75 6.22 -2.10
CA VAL A 135 12.53 5.43 -2.37
C VAL A 135 12.04 4.76 -1.08
N VAL A 136 12.93 4.06 -0.36
CA VAL A 136 12.62 3.39 0.92
C VAL A 136 12.06 4.38 1.94
N GLU A 137 12.69 5.55 2.07
CA GLU A 137 12.25 6.62 2.97
C GLU A 137 10.88 7.18 2.56
N THR A 138 10.67 7.41 1.26
CA THR A 138 9.41 7.95 0.73
C THR A 138 8.25 6.98 0.93
N ILE A 139 8.47 5.68 0.72
CA ILE A 139 7.48 4.63 1.02
C ILE A 139 7.19 4.59 2.53
N THR A 140 8.22 4.73 3.37
CA THR A 140 8.04 4.79 4.83
C THR A 140 7.18 5.97 5.26
N GLN A 141 7.31 7.14 4.61
CA GLN A 141 6.44 8.30 4.87
C GLN A 141 4.98 8.02 4.51
N LEU A 142 4.70 7.24 3.46
CA LEU A 142 3.33 6.80 3.13
C LEU A 142 2.72 5.95 4.25
N TYR A 143 3.49 5.04 4.84
CA TYR A 143 3.07 4.29 6.02
C TYR A 143 2.82 5.18 7.24
N GLN A 144 3.65 6.19 7.47
CA GLN A 144 3.44 7.15 8.56
C GLN A 144 2.14 7.95 8.39
N ILE A 145 1.83 8.41 7.17
CA ILE A 145 0.52 9.01 6.90
C ILE A 145 -0.59 8.00 7.19
N SER A 146 -0.40 6.73 6.83
CA SER A 146 -1.39 5.67 7.08
C SER A 146 -1.73 5.53 8.56
N ILE A 147 -0.73 5.67 9.42
CA ILE A 147 -0.92 5.68 10.88
C ILE A 147 -1.74 6.91 11.31
N VAL A 148 -1.44 8.09 10.77
CA VAL A 148 -2.18 9.33 11.08
C VAL A 148 -3.64 9.30 10.60
N ILE A 149 -3.92 8.65 9.46
CA ILE A 149 -5.28 8.53 8.90
C ILE A 149 -6.07 7.36 9.48
N THR A 150 -5.45 6.52 10.31
CA THR A 150 -6.16 5.42 10.95
C THR A 150 -7.12 6.03 11.97
N PRO A 151 -8.44 5.91 11.79
CA PRO A 151 -9.34 6.11 12.91
C PRO A 151 -8.94 5.06 13.96
N LEU A 152 -8.64 5.46 15.19
CA LEU A 152 -8.65 4.53 16.32
C LEU A 152 -9.90 3.65 16.15
N PRO A 153 -9.79 2.31 16.13
CA PRO A 153 -10.91 1.46 15.77
C PRO A 153 -11.98 1.52 16.84
N ASP A 154 -12.92 2.45 16.70
CA ASP A 154 -14.19 2.38 17.40
C ASP A 154 -15.10 1.43 16.62
N ARG A 155 -15.09 0.17 17.06
CA ARG A 155 -16.23 -0.75 17.23
C ARG A 155 -17.26 -0.99 16.11
N ASP A 156 -17.16 -0.41 14.92
CA ASP A 156 -18.20 -0.54 13.89
C ASP A 156 -18.03 -1.74 12.94
N ARG A 157 -16.93 -2.50 13.05
CA ARG A 157 -16.79 -3.80 12.37
C ARG A 157 -17.64 -4.92 12.98
N LEU A 158 -18.37 -4.66 14.06
CA LEU A 158 -19.34 -5.61 14.62
C LEU A 158 -20.62 -5.72 13.78
N MET A 159 -20.85 -4.83 12.82
CA MET A 159 -22.06 -4.84 11.99
C MET A 159 -22.04 -5.91 10.87
N GLU A 160 -20.86 -6.48 10.53
CA GLU A 160 -20.76 -7.59 9.56
C GLU A 160 -20.97 -8.97 10.22
N THR A 161 -20.87 -9.09 11.55
CA THR A 161 -21.09 -10.37 12.25
C THR A 161 -22.55 -10.68 12.55
N ASP A 162 -23.43 -9.68 12.59
CA ASP A 162 -24.87 -9.88 12.80
C ASP A 162 -25.54 -10.52 11.57
N ASN A 163 -24.97 -10.29 10.38
CA ASN A 163 -25.44 -10.89 9.14
C ASN A 163 -25.03 -12.37 9.02
N LEU A 164 -23.83 -12.73 9.51
CA LEU A 164 -23.40 -14.14 9.59
C LEU A 164 -24.21 -14.93 10.63
N ASN A 165 -24.53 -14.33 11.78
CA ASN A 165 -25.37 -14.99 12.79
C ASN A 165 -26.80 -15.22 12.30
N SER A 166 -27.37 -14.30 11.52
CA SER A 166 -28.71 -14.48 10.92
C SER A 166 -28.72 -15.61 9.88
N VAL A 167 -27.70 -15.66 9.01
CA VAL A 167 -27.56 -16.71 7.99
C VAL A 167 -27.31 -18.09 8.63
N LEU A 168 -26.54 -18.16 9.72
CA LEU A 168 -26.33 -19.42 10.46
C LEU A 168 -27.60 -19.90 11.18
N GLN A 169 -28.45 -18.98 11.65
CA GLN A 169 -29.72 -19.32 12.30
C GLN A 169 -30.76 -19.83 11.30
N GLU A 170 -30.77 -19.31 10.07
CA GLU A 170 -31.62 -19.81 8.98
C GLU A 170 -31.21 -21.22 8.51
N LEU A 171 -29.91 -21.53 8.49
CA LEU A 171 -29.42 -22.87 8.13
C LEU A 171 -29.64 -23.93 9.24
N GLN A 172 -29.86 -23.50 10.48
CA GLN A 172 -30.20 -24.41 11.60
C GLN A 172 -31.72 -24.57 11.82
N GLY A 173 -32.55 -23.72 11.22
CA GLY A 173 -34.02 -23.75 11.39
C GLY A 173 -34.81 -24.57 10.36
N GLY A 174 -34.15 -25.06 9.30
CA GLY A 174 -34.82 -25.68 8.15
C GLY A 174 -34.47 -27.15 7.95
N ASN A 175 -34.85 -28.04 8.85
CA ASN A 175 -35.00 -29.48 8.54
C ASN A 175 -35.79 -30.20 9.64
N GLY A 176 -37.08 -30.49 9.38
CA GLY A 176 -37.84 -31.37 10.25
C GLY A 176 -39.37 -31.34 10.14
N GLU A 177 -39.96 -31.09 8.98
CA GLU A 177 -41.37 -31.47 8.76
C GLU A 177 -41.42 -32.80 8.01
N SER A 178 -41.91 -33.84 8.71
CA SER A 178 -42.92 -34.81 8.25
C SER A 178 -42.81 -36.07 9.10
N GLN A 179 -43.79 -36.34 9.96
CA GLN A 179 -44.31 -37.70 10.13
C GLN A 179 -45.81 -37.62 10.43
N ASP A 180 -46.57 -38.14 9.47
CA ASP A 180 -47.92 -38.63 9.63
C ASP A 180 -48.00 -39.80 10.61
N GLU A 181 -49.24 -40.04 11.06
CA GLU A 181 -49.84 -41.31 11.50
C GLU A 181 -50.14 -41.55 13.00
N VAL A 182 -51.46 -41.45 13.27
CA VAL A 182 -52.33 -42.45 13.91
C VAL A 182 -52.26 -42.65 15.43
N GLY A 183 -53.25 -42.04 16.09
CA GLY A 183 -54.24 -42.76 16.92
C GLY A 183 -53.83 -43.24 18.32
N ASN A 184 -54.35 -42.59 19.38
CA ASN A 184 -55.16 -43.29 20.38
C ASN A 184 -55.96 -42.32 21.27
N GLN A 185 -57.15 -42.77 21.63
CA GLN A 185 -58.19 -42.13 22.44
C GLN A 185 -57.80 -42.02 23.93
N GLY A 186 -58.26 -40.96 24.62
CA GLY A 186 -57.94 -40.81 26.05
C GLY A 186 -58.60 -39.70 26.88
N LYS A 187 -59.82 -39.25 26.55
CA LYS A 187 -60.79 -38.54 27.42
C LYS A 187 -60.43 -37.18 28.10
N PRO A 188 -61.46 -36.37 28.45
CA PRO A 188 -61.33 -34.95 28.76
C PRO A 188 -61.28 -34.68 30.27
N THR A 189 -60.55 -33.65 30.68
CA THR A 189 -60.74 -33.04 32.01
C THR A 189 -61.07 -31.57 31.84
N VAL A 190 -62.32 -31.27 32.14
CA VAL A 190 -62.98 -29.96 32.27
C VAL A 190 -62.30 -29.17 33.40
N TYR A 191 -62.16 -27.84 33.27
CA TYR A 191 -62.61 -26.80 34.22
C TYR A 191 -62.03 -25.41 33.88
N GLU A 192 -62.77 -24.63 33.09
CA GLU A 192 -62.84 -23.16 33.13
C GLU A 192 -64.35 -22.86 33.37
N SER A 193 -64.80 -22.39 34.53
CA SER A 193 -64.70 -21.06 35.15
C SER A 193 -66.02 -20.28 35.04
N TYR A 194 -66.34 -19.52 36.10
CA TYR A 194 -67.38 -18.48 36.26
C TYR A 194 -68.83 -18.95 36.60
N ALA A 195 -69.37 -18.64 37.79
CA ALA A 195 -69.82 -17.33 38.32
C ALA A 195 -71.17 -16.86 37.76
N LYS A 196 -72.27 -17.22 38.43
CA LYS A 196 -73.30 -16.35 39.03
C LYS A 196 -74.44 -17.17 39.62
#